data_AF-A0A9N8M9D9-F1
#
_entry.id   AF-A0A9N8M9D9-F1
#
_cell.length_a   1.000
_cell.length_b   1.000
_cell.length_c   1.000
_cell.angle_alpha   90.00
_cell.angle_beta   90.00
_cell.angle_gamma   90.00
#
_symmetry.space_group_name_H-M   'P 1'
#
loop_
_entity.id
_entity.type
_entity.pdbx_description
1 polymer ?
#
loop_
_entity_poly.entity_id
_entity_poly.type
_entity_poly.pdbx_seq_one_letter_code
_entity_poly.pdbx_strand_id
1 'polypeptide(L)'
;MDNIQKELERTTKKAIPLVSSSSKASLTTVNDSLDQLINKLESAKARLASTDNSLGPPPPVQPLCRDLAASIDYTAKSIADKQAEYEGQLSKLGKAIDRKFPIPISTAAVANPGLFSNRNAQYALQNVILDHLLRNGSWQTADIFAKETGIPLSSDRASVFERLHSTLEAIERGDLSSAIDWACSERDFLEQRGSSLEFALHRSQFLRIAVTGCRPIVPGGDEHDDEHALAMATGGALENDGDTPMASGEDSEDEEAAAAAVGGNPTISLHAPQHLPPPPAPATSFLRTGSSSSSPSLVAAELTNKKLAFAYARKHFHPFLHSQILEVQRLYCLLMFLPEFPAAPPQRTSPRIPTPSPSAPPLSHFYDRFPPLYHPLLNPNLVHAPALLPLFRLDYCAHMGVAREPPLKIAVEIGAGGALSRIMKVRQVMKIKGTEWSQADELPVEIPLPNHLRFHSTFACPVSKEQGTDANPPVMMACGHVVCQDSLDRLSKGTGRVKCPYCPIESSVSQALRVYF
;
A
#
# COMPACT_ATOMS: atom_id res chain seq x y z
N MET A 1 4.86 -6.27 22.07
CA MET A 1 5.88 -6.86 21.19
C MET A 1 6.90 -5.83 20.73
N ASP A 2 6.51 -4.56 20.62
CA ASP A 2 7.33 -3.44 20.12
C ASP A 2 8.69 -3.27 20.80
N ASN A 3 8.80 -3.50 22.11
CA ASN A 3 10.10 -3.42 22.79
C ASN A 3 11.07 -4.50 22.30
N ILE A 4 10.60 -5.74 22.10
CA ILE A 4 11.43 -6.82 21.54
C ILE A 4 11.83 -6.46 20.12
N GLN A 5 10.89 -5.97 19.30
CA GLN A 5 11.18 -5.59 17.92
C GLN A 5 12.20 -4.44 17.85
N LYS A 6 12.08 -3.41 18.70
CA LYS A 6 13.07 -2.33 18.80
C LYS A 6 14.44 -2.82 19.22
N GLU A 7 14.52 -3.71 20.21
CA GLU A 7 15.80 -4.32 20.62
C GLU A 7 16.37 -5.26 19.53
N LEU A 8 15.51 -5.98 18.81
CA LEU A 8 15.91 -6.82 17.67
C LEU A 8 16.49 -5.95 16.55
N GLU A 9 15.81 -4.88 16.13
CA GLU A 9 16.33 -3.93 15.14
C GLU A 9 17.67 -3.31 15.56
N ARG A 10 17.82 -2.94 16.84
CA ARG A 10 19.09 -2.45 17.39
C ARG A 10 20.19 -3.51 17.32
N THR A 11 19.85 -4.77 17.60
CA THR A 11 20.77 -5.90 17.57
C THR A 11 21.19 -6.19 16.12
N THR A 12 20.25 -6.25 15.18
CA THR A 12 20.50 -6.43 13.75
C THR A 12 21.38 -5.31 13.18
N LYS A 13 21.11 -4.04 13.54
CA LYS A 13 21.94 -2.89 13.13
C LYS A 13 23.39 -3.03 13.59
N LYS A 14 23.63 -3.63 14.76
CA LYS A 14 24.98 -3.87 15.31
C LYS A 14 25.62 -5.17 14.81
N ALA A 15 24.82 -6.12 14.32
CA ALA A 15 25.31 -7.31 13.64
C ALA A 15 25.90 -7.00 12.25
N ILE A 16 25.35 -6.00 11.54
CA ILE A 16 25.79 -5.62 10.19
C ILE A 16 27.30 -5.31 10.12
N PRO A 17 27.88 -4.47 11.01
CA PRO A 17 29.33 -4.24 11.07
C PRO A 17 30.21 -5.48 11.33
N LEU A 18 29.63 -6.59 11.82
CA LEU A 18 30.38 -7.82 12.13
C LEU A 18 30.48 -8.78 10.93
N VAL A 19 29.45 -8.85 10.06
CA VAL A 19 29.31 -9.98 9.10
C VAL A 19 29.05 -9.54 7.66
N SER A 20 28.51 -8.35 7.41
CA SER A 20 27.99 -8.02 6.07
C SER A 20 29.07 -7.63 5.05
N SER A 21 29.17 -8.35 3.94
CA SER A 21 29.90 -7.96 2.72
C SER A 21 29.08 -7.07 1.77
N SER A 22 27.92 -6.54 2.20
CA SER A 22 26.97 -5.87 1.31
C SER A 22 27.35 -4.43 1.01
N SER A 23 27.23 -4.08 -0.27
CA SER A 23 27.66 -2.88 -1.00
C SER A 23 27.00 -1.54 -0.60
N LYS A 24 26.56 -1.37 0.66
CA LYS A 24 26.24 -0.03 1.20
C LYS A 24 27.53 0.64 1.64
N ALA A 25 28.08 1.45 0.73
CA ALA A 25 29.40 2.09 0.72
C ALA A 25 29.76 3.07 1.87
N SER A 26 29.38 2.80 3.13
CA SER A 26 29.61 3.74 4.23
C SER A 26 30.11 3.13 5.55
N LEU A 27 30.21 1.80 5.70
CA LEU A 27 30.57 1.18 6.98
C LEU A 27 31.69 0.15 6.80
N THR A 28 32.80 0.33 7.52
CA THR A 28 33.92 -0.63 7.57
C THR A 28 33.57 -1.81 8.48
N THR A 29 33.46 -2.99 7.89
CA THR A 29 33.13 -4.23 8.60
C THR A 29 34.35 -4.86 9.27
N VAL A 30 34.11 -5.84 10.15
CA VAL A 30 35.19 -6.69 10.70
C VAL A 30 35.96 -7.38 9.56
N ASN A 31 35.26 -7.87 8.55
CA ASN A 31 35.89 -8.48 7.37
C ASN A 31 36.77 -7.47 6.62
N ASP A 32 36.28 -6.25 6.36
CA ASP A 32 37.09 -5.20 5.70
C ASP A 32 38.34 -4.83 6.54
N SER A 33 38.20 -4.83 7.86
CA SER A 33 39.30 -4.54 8.78
C SER A 33 40.36 -5.65 8.76
N LEU A 34 39.92 -6.92 8.69
CA LEU A 34 40.79 -8.08 8.52
C LEU A 34 41.47 -8.07 7.15
N ASP A 35 40.74 -7.79 6.08
CA ASP A 35 41.28 -7.71 4.72
C ASP A 35 42.31 -6.58 4.58
N GLN A 36 42.05 -5.41 5.18
CA GLN A 36 43.05 -4.33 5.26
C GLN A 36 44.30 -4.74 6.03
N LEU A 37 44.15 -5.50 7.13
CA LEU A 37 45.28 -6.01 7.89
C LEU A 37 46.09 -7.04 7.08
N ILE A 38 45.41 -7.97 6.39
CA ILE A 38 46.03 -8.94 5.49
C ILE A 38 46.82 -8.21 4.40
N ASN A 39 46.21 -7.27 3.69
CA ASN A 39 46.85 -6.49 2.63
C ASN A 39 48.09 -5.73 3.14
N LYS A 40 48.03 -5.16 4.36
CA LYS A 40 49.20 -4.50 4.99
C LYS A 40 50.32 -5.49 5.30
N LEU A 41 49.99 -6.67 5.83
CA LEU A 41 50.96 -7.72 6.14
C LEU A 41 51.61 -8.28 4.87
N GLU A 42 50.82 -8.53 3.83
CA GLU A 42 51.30 -9.00 2.53
C GLU A 42 52.20 -7.96 1.84
N SER A 43 51.80 -6.68 1.86
CA SER A 43 52.61 -5.58 1.32
C SER A 43 53.95 -5.45 2.06
N ALA A 44 53.95 -5.57 3.40
CA ALA A 44 55.17 -5.55 4.18
C ALA A 44 56.07 -6.77 3.89
N LYS A 45 55.48 -7.96 3.73
CA LYS A 45 56.19 -9.18 3.31
C LYS A 45 56.83 -9.01 1.93
N ALA A 46 56.10 -8.46 0.96
CA ALA A 46 56.61 -8.21 -0.39
C ALA A 46 57.80 -7.23 -0.39
N ARG A 47 57.72 -6.15 0.41
CA ARG A 47 58.81 -5.17 0.57
C ARG A 47 60.06 -5.74 1.26
N LEU A 48 59.90 -6.74 2.12
CA LEU A 48 61.03 -7.44 2.75
C LEU A 48 61.63 -8.53 1.84
N ALA A 49 60.86 -9.07 0.89
CA ALA A 49 61.30 -10.09 -0.06
C ALA A 49 61.92 -9.49 -1.34
N SER A 50 61.62 -8.24 -1.69
CA SER A 50 62.17 -7.59 -2.89
C SER A 50 63.67 -7.32 -2.77
N THR A 51 64.48 -8.02 -3.59
CA THR A 51 65.93 -7.77 -3.79
C THR A 51 66.17 -6.76 -4.92
N ASP A 52 65.19 -5.90 -5.20
CA ASP A 52 65.25 -4.96 -6.32
C ASP A 52 65.71 -3.58 -5.82
N ASN A 53 66.90 -3.17 -6.22
CA ASN A 53 67.56 -1.91 -5.84
C ASN A 53 66.90 -0.66 -6.46
N SER A 54 65.75 -0.81 -7.12
CA SER A 54 65.00 0.25 -7.80
C SER A 54 64.07 1.06 -6.88
N LEU A 55 63.84 0.64 -5.62
CA LEU A 55 62.87 1.24 -4.69
C LEU A 55 63.48 1.98 -3.47
N GLY A 56 64.78 2.28 -3.50
CA GLY A 56 65.47 2.95 -2.38
C GLY A 56 65.85 2.01 -1.23
N PRO A 57 66.58 2.49 -0.20
CA PRO A 57 67.11 1.64 0.85
C PRO A 57 65.99 0.92 1.62
N PRO A 58 66.19 -0.36 2.01
CA PRO A 58 65.20 -1.11 2.77
C PRO A 58 64.89 -0.36 4.08
N PRO A 59 63.61 -0.16 4.44
CA PRO A 59 63.25 0.46 5.70
C PRO A 59 63.84 -0.36 6.85
N PRO A 60 64.24 0.27 7.97
CA PRO A 60 64.73 -0.47 9.12
C PRO A 60 63.67 -1.49 9.57
N VAL A 61 64.08 -2.76 9.70
CA VAL A 61 63.15 -3.89 9.95
C VAL A 61 62.41 -3.73 11.28
N GLN A 62 63.07 -3.17 12.31
CA GLN A 62 62.49 -2.94 13.63
C GLN A 62 61.28 -2.00 13.67
N PRO A 63 61.33 -0.77 13.11
CA PRO A 63 60.16 0.10 13.08
C PRO A 63 59.02 -0.49 12.25
N LEU A 64 59.30 -1.18 11.13
CA LEU A 64 58.26 -1.85 10.34
C LEU A 64 57.54 -2.95 11.15
N CYS A 65 58.29 -3.81 11.86
CA CYS A 65 57.70 -4.84 12.71
C CYS A 65 56.89 -4.25 13.87
N ARG A 66 57.35 -3.14 14.47
CA ARG A 66 56.63 -2.45 15.53
C ARG A 66 55.31 -1.85 15.03
N ASP A 67 55.33 -1.24 13.85
CA ASP A 67 54.13 -0.64 13.26
C ASP A 67 53.10 -1.71 12.85
N LEU A 68 53.57 -2.87 12.36
CA LEU A 68 52.71 -4.02 12.07
C LEU A 68 52.11 -4.62 13.35
N ALA A 69 52.91 -4.80 14.41
CA ALA A 69 52.42 -5.27 15.70
C ALA A 69 51.35 -4.33 16.28
N ALA A 70 51.59 -3.02 16.22
CA ALA A 70 50.59 -2.03 16.64
C ALA A 70 49.31 -2.08 15.79
N SER A 71 49.42 -2.35 14.48
CA SER A 71 48.26 -2.52 13.60
C SER A 71 47.47 -3.80 13.90
N ILE A 72 48.14 -4.89 14.28
CA ILE A 72 47.50 -6.15 14.71
C ILE A 72 46.75 -5.90 16.03
N ASP A 73 47.43 -5.31 17.03
CA ASP A 73 46.84 -5.05 18.35
C ASP A 73 45.63 -4.11 18.25
N TYR A 74 45.73 -3.06 17.44
CA TYR A 74 44.62 -2.15 17.17
C TYR A 74 43.43 -2.87 16.54
N THR A 75 43.67 -3.70 15.53
CA THR A 75 42.61 -4.43 14.82
C THR A 75 41.95 -5.46 15.74
N ALA A 76 42.74 -6.22 16.51
CA ALA A 76 42.25 -7.18 17.49
C ALA A 76 41.38 -6.51 18.56
N LYS A 77 41.84 -5.38 19.11
CA LYS A 77 41.07 -4.60 20.08
C LYS A 77 39.77 -4.06 19.48
N SER A 78 39.82 -3.52 18.27
CA SER A 78 38.63 -3.01 17.58
C SER A 78 37.58 -4.11 17.34
N ILE A 79 38.02 -5.32 16.97
CA ILE A 79 37.12 -6.48 16.79
C ILE A 79 36.51 -6.90 18.13
N ALA A 80 37.32 -7.01 19.19
CA ALA A 80 36.85 -7.38 20.52
C ALA A 80 35.82 -6.37 21.06
N ASP A 81 36.07 -5.07 20.89
CA ASP A 81 35.14 -4.01 21.31
C ASP A 81 33.80 -4.10 20.54
N LYS A 82 33.84 -4.33 19.21
CA LYS A 82 32.64 -4.54 18.38
C LYS A 82 31.86 -5.81 18.78
N GLN A 83 32.56 -6.91 19.08
CA GLN A 83 31.94 -8.15 19.55
C GLN A 83 31.26 -7.96 20.92
N ALA A 84 31.96 -7.34 21.88
CA ALA A 84 31.41 -7.06 23.20
C ALA A 84 30.18 -6.13 23.14
N GLU A 85 30.18 -5.15 22.23
CA GLU A 85 29.02 -4.29 22.00
C GLU A 85 27.81 -5.07 21.47
N TYR A 86 28.03 -6.00 20.53
CA TYR A 86 27.00 -6.88 19.99
C TYR A 86 26.45 -7.84 21.05
N GLU A 87 27.32 -8.52 21.79
CA GLU A 87 26.92 -9.42 22.89
C GLU A 87 26.14 -8.67 23.98
N GLY A 88 26.56 -7.46 24.32
CA GLY A 88 25.85 -6.61 25.27
C GLY A 88 24.44 -6.26 24.82
N GLN A 89 24.17 -6.22 23.52
CA GLN A 89 22.86 -5.92 22.95
C GLN A 89 22.03 -7.19 22.75
N LEU A 90 22.67 -8.29 22.37
CA LEU A 90 22.08 -9.62 22.39
C LEU A 90 21.58 -9.99 23.80
N SER A 91 22.33 -9.65 24.85
CA SER A 91 21.91 -9.82 26.24
C SER A 91 20.69 -8.96 26.59
N LYS A 92 20.60 -7.72 26.08
CA LYS A 92 19.42 -6.86 26.27
C LYS A 92 18.20 -7.43 25.57
N LEU A 93 18.37 -7.94 24.35
CA LEU A 93 17.32 -8.63 23.60
C LEU A 93 16.83 -9.87 24.38
N GLY A 94 17.75 -10.71 24.87
CA GLY A 94 17.42 -11.86 25.72
C GLY A 94 16.61 -11.46 26.95
N LYS A 95 17.06 -10.45 27.70
CA LYS A 95 16.32 -9.92 28.86
C LYS A 95 14.95 -9.34 28.48
N ALA A 96 14.81 -8.75 27.30
CA ALA A 96 13.53 -8.24 26.82
C ALA A 96 12.55 -9.37 26.48
N ILE A 97 13.05 -10.48 25.92
CA ILE A 97 12.29 -11.70 25.67
C ILE A 97 11.85 -12.33 27.00
N ASP A 98 12.77 -12.53 27.95
CA ASP A 98 12.46 -13.14 29.26
C ASP A 98 11.38 -12.34 30.03
N ARG A 99 11.46 -11.01 29.98
CA ARG A 99 10.45 -10.12 30.59
C ARG A 99 9.08 -10.25 29.94
N LYS A 100 9.01 -10.58 28.65
CA LYS A 100 7.76 -10.74 27.90
C LYS A 100 7.18 -12.14 27.98
N PHE A 101 8.03 -13.15 28.14
CA PHE A 101 7.65 -14.55 28.27
C PHE A 101 8.10 -15.11 29.63
N PRO A 102 7.56 -14.59 30.76
CA PRO A 102 7.98 -15.01 32.10
C PRO A 102 7.56 -16.44 32.46
N ILE A 103 6.69 -17.06 31.65
CA ILE A 103 6.14 -18.38 31.90
C ILE A 103 6.86 -19.40 31.03
N PRO A 104 7.60 -20.36 31.61
CA PRO A 104 8.24 -21.42 30.85
C PRO A 104 7.19 -22.39 30.28
N ILE A 105 7.18 -22.51 28.95
CA ILE A 105 6.26 -23.36 28.17
C ILE A 105 6.44 -24.85 28.48
N SER A 106 7.63 -25.25 28.95
CA SER A 106 7.99 -26.63 29.30
C SER A 106 7.25 -27.19 30.53
N THR A 107 6.55 -26.35 31.28
CA THR A 107 5.73 -26.83 32.39
C THR A 107 4.45 -27.47 31.83
N ALA A 108 4.18 -28.73 32.19
CA ALA A 108 3.00 -29.49 31.76
C ALA A 108 1.64 -28.79 32.06
N ALA A 109 1.66 -27.73 32.88
CA ALA A 109 0.51 -26.87 33.14
C ALA A 109 0.15 -25.93 31.96
N VAL A 110 1.13 -25.53 31.15
CA VAL A 110 1.01 -24.48 30.11
C VAL A 110 0.64 -25.06 28.75
N ALA A 111 1.38 -26.08 28.29
CA ALA A 111 1.14 -26.76 27.03
C ALA A 111 1.30 -28.27 27.23
N ASN A 112 0.42 -29.06 26.60
CA ASN A 112 0.61 -30.50 26.54
C ASN A 112 1.90 -30.77 25.73
N PRO A 113 2.89 -31.52 26.24
CA PRO A 113 4.10 -31.85 25.49
C PRO A 113 3.82 -32.55 24.15
N GLY A 114 2.64 -33.19 24.00
CA GLY A 114 2.17 -33.80 22.77
C GLY A 114 1.30 -32.90 21.87
N LEU A 115 1.15 -31.60 22.14
CA LEU A 115 0.24 -30.73 21.37
C LEU A 115 0.54 -30.72 19.86
N PHE A 116 1.82 -30.85 19.51
CA PHE A 116 2.31 -30.97 18.12
C PHE A 116 3.04 -32.29 17.88
N SER A 117 2.65 -33.38 18.54
CA SER A 117 3.22 -34.71 18.26
C SER A 117 2.56 -35.40 17.07
N ASN A 118 1.29 -35.08 16.80
CA ASN A 118 0.57 -35.59 15.63
C ASN A 118 1.14 -34.97 14.34
N ARG A 119 1.37 -35.80 13.32
CA ARG A 119 1.82 -35.38 11.97
C ARG A 119 0.96 -34.27 11.37
N ASN A 120 -0.37 -34.32 11.56
CA ASN A 120 -1.27 -33.26 11.07
C ASN A 120 -1.02 -31.92 11.77
N ALA A 121 -0.78 -31.95 13.08
CA ALA A 121 -0.49 -30.75 13.87
C ALA A 121 0.89 -30.16 13.53
N GLN A 122 1.90 -31.02 13.32
CA GLN A 122 3.22 -30.60 12.86
C GLN A 122 3.15 -29.97 11.47
N TYR A 123 2.46 -30.62 10.54
CA TYR A 123 2.27 -30.10 9.19
C TYR A 123 1.55 -28.75 9.20
N ALA A 124 0.49 -28.60 10.00
CA ALA A 124 -0.21 -27.32 10.15
C ALA A 124 0.70 -26.22 10.72
N LEU A 125 1.45 -26.51 11.80
CA LEU A 125 2.37 -25.56 12.41
C LEU A 125 3.47 -25.12 11.44
N GLN A 126 4.10 -26.08 10.76
CA GLN A 126 5.16 -25.81 9.80
C GLN A 126 4.63 -24.98 8.61
N ASN A 127 3.42 -25.25 8.11
CA ASN A 127 2.80 -24.41 7.08
C ASN A 127 2.56 -22.97 7.55
N VAL A 128 2.09 -22.78 8.78
CA VAL A 128 1.88 -21.44 9.37
C VAL A 128 3.20 -20.69 9.52
N ILE A 129 4.28 -21.37 9.88
CA ILE A 129 5.63 -20.79 9.94
C ILE A 129 6.10 -20.42 8.54
N LEU A 130 5.95 -21.31 7.55
CA LEU A 130 6.34 -21.06 6.17
C LEU A 130 5.60 -19.85 5.58
N ASP A 131 4.28 -19.77 5.75
CA ASP A 131 3.48 -18.62 5.32
C ASP A 131 3.93 -17.33 6.00
N HIS A 132 4.28 -17.39 7.29
CA HIS A 132 4.80 -16.23 8.00
C HIS A 132 6.13 -15.74 7.42
N LEU A 133 7.04 -16.66 7.07
CA LEU A 133 8.33 -16.32 6.45
C LEU A 133 8.15 -15.69 5.07
N LEU A 134 7.33 -16.29 4.21
CA LEU A 134 7.01 -15.76 2.87
C LEU A 134 6.33 -14.39 2.96
N ARG A 135 5.35 -14.26 3.84
CA ARG A 135 4.63 -13.01 4.05
C ARG A 135 5.50 -11.88 4.57
N ASN A 136 6.57 -12.19 5.30
CA ASN A 136 7.55 -11.20 5.75
C ASN A 136 8.67 -10.95 4.72
N GLY A 137 8.67 -11.63 3.57
CA GLY A 137 9.70 -11.47 2.53
C GLY A 137 11.02 -12.17 2.86
N SER A 138 11.02 -13.11 3.82
CA SER A 138 12.20 -13.87 4.21
C SER A 138 12.41 -15.08 3.29
N TRP A 139 12.59 -14.83 1.99
CA TRP A 139 12.59 -15.85 0.92
C TRP A 139 13.61 -16.97 1.14
N GLN A 140 14.86 -16.60 1.46
CA GLN A 140 15.94 -17.57 1.69
C GLN A 140 15.64 -18.46 2.90
N THR A 141 15.17 -17.87 4.00
CA THR A 141 14.79 -18.62 5.20
C THR A 141 13.61 -19.54 4.92
N ALA A 142 12.63 -19.10 4.14
CA ALA A 142 11.49 -19.91 3.73
C ALA A 142 11.92 -21.12 2.88
N ASP A 143 12.83 -20.92 1.93
CA ASP A 143 13.38 -21.99 1.08
C ASP A 143 14.14 -23.05 1.91
N ILE A 144 15.03 -22.61 2.80
CA ILE A 144 15.75 -23.51 3.71
C ILE A 144 14.77 -24.27 4.60
N PHE A 145 13.80 -23.57 5.22
CA PHE A 145 12.80 -24.18 6.08
C PHE A 145 11.93 -25.20 5.35
N ALA A 146 11.51 -24.92 4.11
CA ALA A 146 10.74 -25.84 3.28
C ALA A 146 11.53 -27.12 2.98
N LYS A 147 12.83 -26.99 2.64
CA LYS A 147 13.73 -28.14 2.40
C LYS A 147 13.91 -29.00 3.63
N GLU A 148 14.11 -28.39 4.80
CA GLU A 148 14.33 -29.10 6.07
C GLU A 148 13.06 -29.79 6.59
N THR A 149 11.90 -29.17 6.40
CA THR A 149 10.61 -29.73 6.85
C THR A 149 9.98 -30.70 5.85
N GLY A 150 10.48 -30.74 4.62
CA GLY A 150 9.89 -31.53 3.53
C GLY A 150 8.52 -31.01 3.07
N ILE A 151 8.16 -29.77 3.41
CA ILE A 151 6.94 -29.14 2.91
C ILE A 151 7.21 -28.59 1.52
N PRO A 152 6.41 -28.97 0.51
CA PRO A 152 6.58 -28.41 -0.82
C PRO A 152 6.28 -26.91 -0.78
N LEU A 153 7.26 -26.11 -1.17
CA LEU A 153 7.04 -24.72 -1.50
C LEU A 153 6.28 -24.68 -2.84
N SER A 154 4.95 -24.80 -2.78
CA SER A 154 4.13 -24.73 -3.99
C SER A 154 4.36 -23.37 -4.66
N SER A 155 4.67 -23.40 -5.96
CA SER A 155 4.89 -22.19 -6.77
C SER A 155 3.75 -21.18 -6.59
N ASP A 156 2.51 -21.66 -6.50
CA ASP A 156 1.32 -20.82 -6.35
C ASP A 156 1.36 -20.02 -5.04
N ARG A 157 1.61 -20.67 -3.89
CA ARG A 157 1.69 -19.97 -2.58
C ARG A 157 2.82 -18.95 -2.52
N ALA A 158 3.99 -19.29 -3.05
CA ALA A 158 5.12 -18.36 -3.08
C ALA A 158 4.79 -17.15 -3.97
N SER A 159 4.23 -17.39 -5.16
CA SER A 159 3.91 -16.34 -6.13
C SER A 159 2.93 -15.28 -5.59
N VAL A 160 1.99 -15.68 -4.72
CA VAL A 160 1.05 -14.78 -4.06
C VAL A 160 1.79 -13.71 -3.25
N PHE A 161 2.75 -14.14 -2.42
CA PHE A 161 3.53 -13.24 -1.57
C PHE A 161 4.62 -12.50 -2.36
N GLU A 162 5.23 -13.14 -3.36
CA GLU A 162 6.22 -12.49 -4.24
C GLU A 162 5.61 -11.31 -4.97
N ARG A 163 4.41 -11.50 -5.56
CA ARG A 163 3.66 -10.43 -6.20
C ARG A 163 3.27 -9.33 -5.21
N LEU A 164 2.82 -9.70 -4.00
CA LEU A 164 2.54 -8.71 -2.95
C LEU A 164 3.76 -7.85 -2.64
N HIS A 165 4.91 -8.47 -2.33
CA HIS A 165 6.14 -7.72 -2.00
C HIS A 165 6.65 -6.91 -3.18
N SER A 166 6.62 -7.46 -4.40
CA SER A 166 7.01 -6.74 -5.61
C SER A 166 6.20 -5.45 -5.80
N THR A 167 4.87 -5.51 -5.63
CA THR A 167 4.01 -4.34 -5.74
C THR A 167 4.19 -3.37 -4.56
N LEU A 168 4.36 -3.86 -3.33
CA LEU A 168 4.65 -2.99 -2.18
C LEU A 168 5.97 -2.24 -2.35
N GLU A 169 7.02 -2.91 -2.83
CA GLU A 169 8.30 -2.27 -3.14
C GLU A 169 8.17 -1.23 -4.28
N ALA A 170 7.35 -1.51 -5.29
CA ALA A 170 7.05 -0.54 -6.34
C ALA A 170 6.39 0.72 -5.75
N ILE A 171 5.37 0.55 -4.90
CA ILE A 171 4.69 1.65 -4.20
C ILE A 171 5.68 2.46 -3.33
N GLU A 172 6.59 1.79 -2.62
CA GLU A 172 7.65 2.44 -1.83
C GLU A 172 8.59 3.27 -2.70
N ARG A 173 8.96 2.75 -3.87
CA ARG A 173 9.73 3.47 -4.90
C ARG A 173 8.91 4.54 -5.62
N GLY A 174 7.62 4.67 -5.32
CA GLY A 174 6.71 5.65 -5.92
C GLY A 174 6.21 5.27 -7.31
N ASP A 175 6.48 4.05 -7.76
CA ASP A 175 5.87 3.46 -8.95
C ASP A 175 4.52 2.83 -8.55
N LEU A 176 3.44 3.41 -9.07
CA LEU A 176 2.08 2.97 -8.76
C LEU A 176 1.47 2.13 -9.87
N SER A 177 2.16 1.90 -10.99
CA SER A 177 1.57 1.28 -12.19
C SER A 177 1.03 -0.11 -11.89
N SER A 178 1.85 -1.02 -11.35
CA SER A 178 1.42 -2.38 -11.01
C SER A 178 0.29 -2.43 -9.97
N ALA A 179 0.22 -1.43 -9.08
CA ALA A 179 -0.83 -1.35 -8.06
C ALA A 179 -2.15 -0.83 -8.65
N ILE A 180 -2.07 0.16 -9.54
CA ILE A 180 -3.22 0.71 -10.28
C ILE A 180 -3.78 -0.35 -11.22
N ASP A 181 -2.94 -1.03 -11.98
CA ASP A 181 -3.37 -2.07 -12.93
C ASP A 181 -4.15 -3.18 -12.21
N TRP A 182 -3.64 -3.65 -11.06
CA TRP A 182 -4.34 -4.61 -10.22
C TRP A 182 -5.65 -4.06 -9.63
N ALA A 183 -5.65 -2.81 -9.15
CA ALA A 183 -6.85 -2.21 -8.57
C ALA A 183 -7.95 -2.00 -9.63
N CYS A 184 -7.58 -1.66 -10.87
CA CYS A 184 -8.51 -1.56 -11.97
C CYS A 184 -9.03 -2.92 -12.44
N SER A 185 -8.20 -3.98 -12.43
CA SER A 185 -8.66 -5.34 -12.79
C SER A 185 -9.63 -5.91 -11.77
N GLU A 186 -9.41 -5.61 -10.48
CA GLU A 186 -10.23 -6.09 -9.36
C GLU A 186 -11.25 -5.06 -8.85
N ARG A 187 -11.68 -4.12 -9.70
CA ARG A 187 -12.58 -3.02 -9.30
C ARG A 187 -13.87 -3.53 -8.63
N ASP A 188 -14.55 -4.49 -9.25
CA ASP A 188 -15.82 -5.01 -8.73
C ASP A 188 -15.66 -5.59 -7.32
N PHE A 189 -14.54 -6.29 -7.08
CA PHE A 189 -14.19 -6.80 -5.76
C PHE A 189 -13.93 -5.67 -4.75
N LEU A 190 -13.20 -4.63 -5.15
CA LEU A 190 -12.91 -3.49 -4.29
C LEU A 190 -14.17 -2.68 -3.95
N GLU A 191 -15.06 -2.47 -4.93
CA GLU A 191 -16.33 -1.76 -4.76
C GLU A 191 -17.27 -2.51 -3.80
N GLN A 192 -17.40 -3.83 -3.95
CA GLN A 192 -18.19 -4.67 -3.04
C GLN A 192 -17.69 -4.61 -1.59
N ARG A 193 -16.39 -4.40 -1.39
CA ARG A 193 -15.77 -4.24 -0.07
C ARG A 193 -15.82 -2.80 0.45
N GLY A 194 -16.26 -1.85 -0.36
CA GLY A 194 -16.18 -0.42 -0.04
C GLY A 194 -14.74 0.07 0.12
N SER A 195 -13.78 -0.56 -0.57
CA SER A 195 -12.39 -0.11 -0.53
C SER A 195 -12.21 1.18 -1.32
N SER A 196 -11.43 2.10 -0.77
CA SER A 196 -11.03 3.35 -1.43
C SER A 196 -9.66 3.24 -2.12
N LEU A 197 -9.08 2.04 -2.22
CA LEU A 197 -7.73 1.82 -2.70
C LEU A 197 -7.48 2.34 -4.12
N GLU A 198 -8.37 2.01 -5.07
CA GLU A 198 -8.21 2.42 -6.47
C GLU A 198 -8.16 3.97 -6.58
N PHE A 199 -9.10 4.65 -5.92
CA PHE A 199 -9.12 6.10 -5.86
C PHE A 199 -7.88 6.67 -5.14
N ALA A 200 -7.45 6.06 -4.03
CA ALA A 200 -6.28 6.51 -3.28
C ALA A 200 -4.99 6.41 -4.12
N LEU A 201 -4.85 5.36 -4.94
CA LEU A 201 -3.74 5.19 -5.88
C LEU A 201 -3.76 6.28 -6.96
N HIS A 202 -4.90 6.50 -7.63
CA HIS A 202 -5.00 7.55 -8.63
C HIS A 202 -4.82 8.96 -8.03
N ARG A 203 -5.32 9.21 -6.81
CA ARG A 203 -5.09 10.46 -6.07
C ARG A 203 -3.60 10.69 -5.82
N SER A 204 -2.88 9.68 -5.36
CA SER A 204 -1.43 9.75 -5.14
C SER A 204 -0.69 10.07 -6.44
N GLN A 205 -1.05 9.38 -7.53
CA GLN A 205 -0.45 9.61 -8.85
C GLN A 205 -0.72 11.03 -9.36
N PHE A 206 -1.96 11.51 -9.27
CA PHE A 206 -2.34 12.88 -9.61
C PHE A 206 -1.50 13.90 -8.83
N LEU A 207 -1.37 13.72 -7.52
CA LEU A 207 -0.60 14.63 -6.66
C LEU A 207 0.88 14.61 -7.00
N ARG A 208 1.47 13.45 -7.33
CA ARG A 208 2.85 13.37 -7.82
C ARG A 208 3.02 14.18 -9.10
N ILE A 209 2.17 13.96 -10.10
CA ILE A 209 2.21 14.72 -11.35
C ILE A 209 2.09 16.23 -11.08
N ALA A 210 1.11 16.64 -10.27
CA ALA A 210 0.82 18.04 -9.99
C ALA A 210 1.97 18.75 -9.24
N VAL A 211 2.61 18.06 -8.30
CA VAL A 211 3.62 18.64 -7.41
C VAL A 211 5.04 18.53 -7.97
N THR A 212 5.38 17.42 -8.62
CA THR A 212 6.75 17.15 -9.07
C THR A 212 6.91 17.21 -10.59
N GLY A 213 5.82 17.20 -11.35
CA GLY A 213 5.86 17.09 -12.81
C GLY A 213 6.38 15.75 -13.32
N CYS A 214 6.45 14.72 -12.46
CA CYS A 214 6.85 13.37 -12.85
C CYS A 214 5.68 12.67 -13.55
N ARG A 215 5.91 12.19 -14.78
CA ARG A 215 4.93 11.39 -15.53
C ARG A 215 4.84 9.95 -14.97
N PRO A 216 3.69 9.27 -15.09
CA PRO A 216 3.60 7.83 -14.83
C PRO A 216 4.55 7.05 -15.75
N ILE A 217 5.07 5.93 -15.27
CA ILE A 217 5.80 4.96 -16.10
C ILE A 217 4.75 4.21 -16.90
N VAL A 218 4.69 4.44 -18.22
CA VAL A 218 3.83 3.66 -19.13
C VAL A 218 4.60 2.40 -19.52
N PRO A 219 4.14 1.20 -19.14
CA PRO A 219 4.74 -0.04 -19.63
C PRO A 219 4.39 -0.21 -21.12
N GLY A 220 5.33 0.10 -22.01
CA GLY A 220 5.23 -0.23 -23.43
C GLY A 220 4.32 0.66 -24.31
N GLY A 221 4.09 1.93 -23.95
CA GLY A 221 3.29 2.85 -24.77
C GLY A 221 4.10 3.49 -25.90
N ASP A 222 3.62 3.34 -27.13
CA ASP A 222 4.08 4.06 -28.32
C ASP A 222 3.90 5.59 -28.15
N GLU A 223 4.74 6.37 -28.82
CA GLU A 223 4.76 7.85 -28.78
C GLU A 223 3.39 8.52 -29.12
N HIS A 224 2.40 7.75 -29.60
CA HIS A 224 1.04 8.18 -29.90
C HIS A 224 0.18 8.58 -28.68
N ASP A 225 0.44 8.02 -27.48
CA ASP A 225 -0.34 8.36 -26.29
C ASP A 225 -0.10 9.81 -25.81
N ASP A 226 1.11 10.32 -26.05
CA ASP A 226 1.50 11.69 -25.71
C ASP A 226 0.80 12.73 -26.60
N GLU A 227 0.53 12.40 -27.87
CA GLU A 227 -0.18 13.25 -28.83
C GLU A 227 -1.68 13.35 -28.48
N HIS A 228 -2.29 12.24 -28.06
CA HIS A 228 -3.67 12.20 -27.58
C HIS A 228 -3.85 12.92 -26.23
N ALA A 229 -2.87 12.82 -25.32
CA ALA A 229 -2.86 13.60 -24.07
C ALA A 229 -2.69 15.10 -24.33
N LEU A 230 -1.89 15.49 -25.33
CA LEU A 230 -1.74 16.87 -25.78
C LEU A 230 -3.06 17.41 -26.37
N ALA A 231 -3.70 16.66 -27.28
CA ALA A 231 -4.97 17.03 -27.93
C ALA A 231 -6.11 17.21 -26.92
N MET A 232 -6.16 16.36 -25.89
CA MET A 232 -7.12 16.48 -24.79
C MET A 232 -6.83 17.65 -23.84
N ALA A 233 -5.56 18.02 -23.66
CA ALA A 233 -5.16 19.15 -22.80
C ALA A 233 -5.29 20.52 -23.47
N THR A 234 -5.26 20.58 -24.81
CA THR A 234 -5.41 21.81 -25.61
C THR A 234 -6.86 22.08 -26.06
N GLY A 235 -7.82 21.24 -25.66
CA GLY A 235 -9.23 21.44 -26.00
C GLY A 235 -9.53 21.25 -27.48
N GLY A 236 -8.87 20.29 -28.14
CA GLY A 236 -9.19 19.93 -29.53
C GLY A 236 -10.67 19.56 -29.64
N ALA A 237 -11.39 20.30 -30.47
CA ALA A 237 -12.76 19.97 -30.84
C ALA A 237 -12.78 18.56 -31.43
N LEU A 238 -13.71 17.74 -30.98
CA LEU A 238 -14.15 16.58 -31.75
C LEU A 238 -14.78 17.15 -33.04
N GLU A 239 -13.99 17.23 -34.11
CA GLU A 239 -14.54 17.34 -35.45
C GLU A 239 -15.30 16.04 -35.72
N ASN A 240 -16.61 16.18 -35.65
CA ASN A 240 -17.59 15.17 -35.97
C ASN A 240 -17.72 15.15 -37.48
N ASP A 241 -16.93 14.33 -38.17
CA ASP A 241 -17.14 14.05 -39.60
C ASP A 241 -16.81 12.59 -39.92
N GLY A 242 -17.82 11.91 -40.44
CA GLY A 242 -17.79 10.50 -40.78
C GLY A 242 -19.12 10.08 -41.40
N ASP A 243 -19.53 10.82 -42.43
CA ASP A 243 -20.58 10.47 -43.38
C ASP A 243 -20.62 8.98 -43.68
N THR A 244 -21.76 8.35 -43.38
CA THR A 244 -22.07 7.01 -43.89
C THR A 244 -22.83 7.19 -45.21
N PRO A 245 -22.33 6.71 -46.35
CA PRO A 245 -23.05 6.86 -47.60
C PRO A 245 -24.23 5.89 -47.62
N MET A 246 -25.40 6.47 -47.88
CA MET A 246 -26.63 5.78 -48.25
C MET A 246 -26.37 4.90 -49.48
N ALA A 247 -26.49 3.58 -49.30
CA ALA A 247 -26.68 2.64 -50.40
C ALA A 247 -28.16 2.22 -50.41
N SER A 248 -28.81 2.50 -51.55
CA SER A 248 -30.16 2.13 -51.90
C SER A 248 -30.37 0.62 -51.92
N GLY A 249 -31.45 0.16 -51.30
CA GLY A 249 -32.00 -1.18 -51.43
C GLY A 249 -33.52 -1.07 -51.47
N GLU A 250 -34.08 -1.37 -52.64
CA GLU A 250 -35.51 -1.40 -52.96
C GLU A 250 -36.19 -2.65 -52.36
N ASP A 251 -37.45 -2.44 -51.97
CA ASP A 251 -38.65 -3.28 -52.11
C ASP A 251 -38.96 -4.54 -51.26
N SER A 252 -40.29 -4.63 -51.03
CA SER A 252 -41.21 -5.74 -50.67
C SER A 252 -41.41 -6.05 -49.17
N GLU A 253 -42.56 -5.65 -48.58
CA GLU A 253 -43.86 -6.40 -48.43
C GLU A 253 -43.77 -7.39 -47.24
N ASP A 254 -44.68 -7.54 -46.27
CA ASP A 254 -46.09 -7.17 -46.06
C ASP A 254 -46.49 -7.38 -44.56
N GLU A 255 -47.64 -6.79 -44.18
CA GLU A 255 -48.66 -7.23 -43.16
C GLU A 255 -48.29 -7.41 -41.66
N GLU A 256 -49.14 -7.16 -40.64
CA GLU A 256 -50.48 -6.56 -40.52
C GLU A 256 -50.82 -6.35 -39.01
N ALA A 257 -51.49 -5.22 -38.75
CA ALA A 257 -52.51 -4.83 -37.76
C ALA A 257 -52.45 -5.06 -36.22
N ALA A 258 -52.84 -3.94 -35.56
CA ALA A 258 -53.94 -3.75 -34.58
C ALA A 258 -53.50 -3.43 -33.13
N ALA A 259 -54.10 -2.53 -32.35
CA ALA A 259 -55.06 -1.42 -32.49
C ALA A 259 -55.26 -0.80 -31.07
N ALA A 260 -55.86 0.42 -31.02
CA ALA A 260 -56.46 1.15 -29.87
C ALA A 260 -55.51 2.02 -29.00
N ALA A 261 -55.49 3.38 -29.09
CA ALA A 261 -56.49 4.42 -28.74
C ALA A 261 -56.63 4.59 -27.19
N VAL A 262 -56.66 5.76 -26.53
CA VAL A 262 -57.25 7.09 -26.76
C VAL A 262 -56.65 8.11 -25.74
N GLY A 263 -56.44 9.36 -26.19
CA GLY A 263 -56.73 10.62 -25.43
C GLY A 263 -55.64 11.12 -24.46
N GLY A 264 -55.33 12.40 -24.33
CA GLY A 264 -55.83 13.64 -24.94
C GLY A 264 -55.01 14.80 -24.34
N ASN A 265 -54.64 15.76 -25.18
CA ASN A 265 -53.93 16.98 -24.78
C ASN A 265 -54.97 18.10 -24.58
N PRO A 266 -54.67 19.15 -23.79
CA PRO A 266 -54.82 20.46 -24.42
C PRO A 266 -53.68 21.43 -24.14
N THR A 267 -53.33 22.08 -25.25
CA THR A 267 -52.49 23.24 -25.49
C THR A 267 -52.89 24.47 -24.67
N ILE A 268 -51.91 25.22 -24.15
CA ILE A 268 -52.03 26.66 -23.88
C ILE A 268 -50.93 27.39 -24.65
N SER A 269 -51.35 28.13 -25.68
CA SER A 269 -50.57 29.19 -26.33
C SER A 269 -51.02 30.53 -25.78
N LEU A 270 -50.09 31.39 -25.39
CA LEU A 270 -50.31 32.83 -25.30
C LEU A 270 -49.11 33.59 -25.87
N HIS A 271 -49.46 34.67 -26.56
CA HIS A 271 -48.70 35.50 -27.49
C HIS A 271 -47.52 36.28 -26.91
N ALA A 272 -46.59 36.61 -27.82
CA ALA A 272 -45.56 37.65 -27.70
C ALA A 272 -46.14 39.08 -27.66
N PRO A 273 -45.34 40.06 -27.20
CA PRO A 273 -45.09 41.22 -28.07
C PRO A 273 -43.62 41.68 -28.12
N GLN A 274 -43.19 41.98 -29.35
CA GLN A 274 -42.42 43.16 -29.81
C GLN A 274 -40.96 43.40 -29.32
N HIS A 275 -40.05 43.24 -30.27
CA HIS A 275 -38.96 44.14 -30.69
C HIS A 275 -38.24 45.01 -29.62
N LEU A 276 -37.00 44.61 -29.29
CA LEU A 276 -35.90 45.51 -28.92
C LEU A 276 -34.57 44.98 -29.50
N PRO A 277 -33.66 45.85 -29.98
CA PRO A 277 -32.43 45.45 -30.67
C PRO A 277 -31.35 44.93 -29.69
N PRO A 278 -30.41 44.09 -30.16
CA PRO A 278 -29.34 43.54 -29.32
C PRO A 278 -28.29 44.60 -28.93
N PRO A 279 -27.64 44.46 -27.75
CA PRO A 279 -26.59 45.38 -27.31
C PRO A 279 -25.29 45.22 -28.14
N PRO A 280 -24.51 46.30 -28.31
CA PRO A 280 -23.26 46.25 -29.05
C PRO A 280 -22.19 45.47 -28.28
N ALA A 281 -21.46 44.61 -28.99
CA ALA A 281 -20.29 43.90 -28.50
C ALA A 281 -19.19 44.90 -28.06
N PRO A 282 -18.47 44.64 -26.95
CA PRO A 282 -17.32 45.46 -26.58
C PRO A 282 -16.18 45.27 -27.59
N ALA A 283 -15.73 46.39 -28.16
CA ALA A 283 -14.66 46.49 -29.12
C ALA A 283 -13.33 45.94 -28.55
N THR A 284 -12.82 44.88 -29.16
CA THR A 284 -11.41 44.51 -29.08
C THR A 284 -10.64 45.38 -30.06
N SER A 285 -10.00 46.43 -29.55
CA SER A 285 -8.96 47.14 -30.28
C SER A 285 -7.69 47.11 -29.44
N PHE A 286 -6.67 46.34 -29.84
CA PHE A 286 -5.27 46.77 -29.75
C PHE A 286 -4.40 45.95 -30.72
N LEU A 287 -4.00 46.66 -31.77
CA LEU A 287 -2.76 46.58 -32.57
C LEU A 287 -2.49 45.37 -33.46
N ARG A 288 -2.68 45.63 -34.76
CA ARG A 288 -2.04 44.98 -35.88
C ARG A 288 -0.74 45.75 -36.20
N THR A 289 0.42 45.09 -36.13
CA THR A 289 1.63 45.52 -36.86
C THR A 289 2.47 44.30 -37.24
N GLY A 290 2.85 44.23 -38.52
CA GLY A 290 4.05 43.51 -38.96
C GLY A 290 3.83 42.10 -39.52
N SER A 291 3.46 42.01 -40.79
CA SER A 291 3.75 40.84 -41.61
C SER A 291 5.25 40.78 -41.89
N SER A 292 5.94 39.85 -41.25
CA SER A 292 7.22 39.33 -41.72
C SER A 292 7.10 37.81 -41.83
N SER A 293 7.28 37.31 -43.04
CA SER A 293 7.39 35.90 -43.38
C SER A 293 8.49 35.23 -42.56
N SER A 294 8.09 34.47 -41.54
CA SER A 294 8.90 33.41 -40.96
C SER A 294 7.96 32.24 -40.68
N SER A 295 8.31 31.08 -41.25
CA SER A 295 7.63 29.80 -41.14
C SER A 295 7.06 29.53 -39.75
N PRO A 296 5.87 28.91 -39.62
CA PRO A 296 5.36 28.51 -38.32
C PRO A 296 6.14 27.27 -37.89
N SER A 297 7.26 27.46 -37.19
CA SER A 297 7.72 26.44 -36.25
C SER A 297 6.72 26.49 -35.10
N LEU A 298 5.74 25.57 -35.12
CA LEU A 298 4.87 25.28 -33.99
C LEU A 298 5.79 24.95 -32.82
N VAL A 299 6.02 25.93 -31.93
CA VAL A 299 6.59 25.70 -30.62
C VAL A 299 5.65 24.71 -29.94
N ALA A 300 6.04 23.45 -29.86
CA ALA A 300 5.28 22.41 -29.18
C ALA A 300 4.85 22.99 -27.83
N ALA A 301 3.54 23.13 -27.61
CA ALA A 301 3.02 23.78 -26.42
C ALA A 301 3.63 23.09 -25.18
N GLU A 302 4.50 23.80 -24.46
CA GLU A 302 5.24 23.20 -23.34
C GLU A 302 4.23 22.58 -22.36
N LEU A 303 4.40 21.27 -22.15
CA LEU A 303 3.50 20.49 -21.32
C LEU A 303 3.86 20.74 -19.86
N THR A 304 2.95 21.35 -19.11
CA THR A 304 3.18 21.74 -17.72
C THR A 304 2.63 20.70 -16.75
N ASN A 305 3.14 20.72 -15.52
CA ASN A 305 2.66 19.87 -14.41
C ASN A 305 1.13 19.94 -14.23
N LYS A 306 0.54 21.14 -14.36
CA LYS A 306 -0.91 21.36 -14.23
C LYS A 306 -1.70 20.71 -15.37
N LYS A 307 -1.25 20.90 -16.62
CA LYS A 307 -1.90 20.31 -17.80
C LYS A 307 -1.89 18.78 -17.74
N LEU A 308 -0.76 18.20 -17.34
CA LEU A 308 -0.65 16.75 -17.14
C LEU A 308 -1.56 16.22 -16.03
N ALA A 309 -1.56 16.88 -14.87
CA ALA A 309 -2.40 16.47 -13.76
C ALA A 309 -3.89 16.55 -14.15
N PHE A 310 -4.28 17.60 -14.86
CA PHE A 310 -5.64 17.77 -15.36
C PHE A 310 -6.03 16.67 -16.36
N ALA A 311 -5.18 16.38 -17.34
CA ALA A 311 -5.40 15.30 -18.31
C ALA A 311 -5.52 13.93 -17.63
N TYR A 312 -4.64 13.64 -16.68
CA TYR A 312 -4.68 12.42 -15.88
C TYR A 312 -5.99 12.29 -15.10
N ALA A 313 -6.41 13.34 -14.39
CA ALA A 313 -7.66 13.34 -13.63
C ALA A 313 -8.88 13.13 -14.53
N ARG A 314 -8.93 13.78 -15.71
CA ARG A 314 -10.04 13.62 -16.66
C ARG A 314 -10.15 12.18 -17.17
N LYS A 315 -9.03 11.48 -17.36
CA LYS A 315 -8.99 10.08 -17.78
C LYS A 315 -9.40 9.12 -16.66
N HIS A 316 -8.91 9.33 -15.44
CA HIS A 316 -8.96 8.31 -14.39
C HIS A 316 -9.97 8.58 -13.27
N PHE A 317 -10.47 9.81 -13.08
CA PHE A 317 -11.38 10.11 -11.97
C PHE A 317 -12.86 9.86 -12.28
N HIS A 318 -13.23 9.61 -13.54
CA HIS A 318 -14.61 9.39 -13.95
C HIS A 318 -15.35 8.29 -13.13
N PRO A 319 -14.75 7.11 -12.86
CA PRO A 319 -15.41 6.07 -12.07
C PRO A 319 -15.79 6.53 -10.65
N PHE A 320 -15.03 7.46 -10.06
CA PHE A 320 -15.20 7.85 -8.65
C PHE A 320 -16.08 9.09 -8.45
N LEU A 321 -16.62 9.69 -9.52
CA LEU A 321 -17.41 10.92 -9.40
C LEU A 321 -18.68 10.74 -8.58
N HIS A 322 -19.26 9.54 -8.53
CA HIS A 322 -20.46 9.29 -7.75
C HIS A 322 -20.20 9.21 -6.23
N SER A 323 -19.01 8.74 -5.83
CA SER A 323 -18.67 8.45 -4.43
C SER A 323 -17.67 9.43 -3.82
N GLN A 324 -16.81 10.07 -4.62
CA GLN A 324 -15.67 10.88 -4.17
C GLN A 324 -15.65 12.30 -4.75
N ILE A 325 -16.79 12.82 -5.25
CA ILE A 325 -16.85 14.12 -5.95
C ILE A 325 -16.20 15.27 -5.19
N LEU A 326 -16.40 15.35 -3.87
CA LEU A 326 -15.86 16.44 -3.06
C LEU A 326 -14.34 16.41 -2.99
N GLU A 327 -13.75 15.22 -2.90
CA GLU A 327 -12.30 15.07 -2.92
C GLU A 327 -11.75 15.33 -4.33
N VAL A 328 -12.44 14.89 -5.39
CA VAL A 328 -12.08 15.22 -6.78
C VAL A 328 -12.08 16.73 -7.01
N GLN A 329 -13.12 17.45 -6.55
CA GLN A 329 -13.18 18.91 -6.60
C GLN A 329 -12.01 19.54 -5.87
N ARG A 330 -11.70 19.08 -4.67
CA ARG A 330 -10.55 19.56 -3.88
C ARG A 330 -9.22 19.33 -4.60
N LEU A 331 -9.03 18.20 -5.29
CA LEU A 331 -7.83 17.92 -6.09
C LEU A 331 -7.71 18.86 -7.30
N TYR A 332 -8.81 19.14 -8.01
CA TYR A 332 -8.80 20.12 -9.09
C TYR A 332 -8.52 21.53 -8.58
N CYS A 333 -9.15 21.96 -7.48
CA CYS A 333 -8.94 23.28 -6.90
C CYS A 333 -7.51 23.49 -6.39
N LEU A 334 -6.83 22.44 -5.93
CA LEU A 334 -5.42 22.49 -5.53
C LEU A 334 -4.51 22.99 -6.66
N LEU A 335 -4.82 22.68 -7.93
CA LEU A 335 -4.04 23.13 -9.09
C LEU A 335 -3.98 24.66 -9.22
N MET A 336 -4.98 25.37 -8.69
CA MET A 336 -4.98 26.85 -8.70
C MET A 336 -3.88 27.43 -7.81
N PHE A 337 -3.50 26.71 -6.74
CA PHE A 337 -2.51 27.18 -5.76
C PHE A 337 -1.10 26.65 -6.03
N LEU A 338 -0.95 25.61 -6.85
CA LEU A 338 0.35 25.07 -7.23
C LEU A 338 1.07 25.99 -8.23
N PRO A 339 2.41 26.09 -8.17
CA PRO A 339 3.17 26.76 -9.23
C PRO A 339 3.09 25.96 -10.53
N GLU A 340 3.12 26.66 -11.65
CA GLU A 340 3.20 26.05 -12.98
C GLU A 340 4.66 25.99 -13.43
N PHE A 341 5.08 24.83 -13.94
CA PHE A 341 6.44 24.62 -14.44
C PHE A 341 6.47 23.54 -15.53
N PRO A 342 7.49 23.54 -16.41
CA PRO A 342 7.67 22.50 -17.41
C PRO A 342 7.80 21.11 -16.79
N ALA A 343 7.00 20.16 -17.29
CA ALA A 343 7.05 18.78 -16.83
C ALA A 343 8.34 18.09 -17.25
N ALA A 344 8.76 17.09 -16.47
CA ALA A 344 9.92 16.28 -16.84
C ALA A 344 9.62 15.45 -18.11
N PRO A 345 10.63 15.16 -18.95
CA PRO A 345 10.46 14.23 -20.06
C PRO A 345 10.11 12.82 -19.54
N PRO A 346 9.39 12.01 -20.33
CA PRO A 346 9.04 10.64 -19.96
C PRO A 346 10.32 9.82 -19.70
N GLN A 347 10.35 9.11 -18.57
CA GLN A 347 11.49 8.28 -18.19
C GLN A 347 11.30 6.87 -18.75
N ARG A 348 12.28 6.39 -19.55
CA ARG A 348 12.25 5.05 -20.16
C ARG A 348 12.55 3.91 -19.18
N THR A 349 13.10 4.23 -18.01
CA THR A 349 13.41 3.27 -16.94
C THR A 349 12.89 3.81 -15.62
N SER A 350 12.35 2.95 -14.76
CA SER A 350 11.96 3.34 -13.40
C SER A 350 13.21 3.76 -12.63
N PRO A 351 13.42 5.05 -12.31
CA PRO A 351 14.44 5.38 -11.33
C PRO A 351 14.05 4.76 -9.98
N ARG A 352 15.04 4.53 -9.12
CA ARG A 352 14.82 4.01 -7.76
C ARG A 352 13.94 4.94 -6.90
N ILE A 353 13.82 6.22 -7.29
CA ILE A 353 13.07 7.29 -6.63
C ILE A 353 12.53 8.22 -7.73
N PRO A 354 11.26 8.67 -7.68
CA PRO A 354 10.73 9.63 -8.64
C PRO A 354 11.44 10.97 -8.40
N THR A 355 12.34 11.35 -9.31
CA THR A 355 13.07 12.60 -9.21
C THR A 355 12.18 13.73 -9.72
N PRO A 356 11.91 14.78 -8.91
CA PRO A 356 11.11 15.91 -9.38
C PRO A 356 11.74 16.54 -10.62
N SER A 357 10.91 17.17 -11.45
CA SER A 357 11.40 17.95 -12.59
C SER A 357 12.47 18.93 -12.10
N PRO A 358 13.60 19.11 -12.81
CA PRO A 358 14.61 20.11 -12.45
C PRO A 358 14.03 21.52 -12.29
N SER A 359 12.91 21.78 -12.96
CA SER A 359 12.15 23.03 -12.93
C SER A 359 11.13 23.11 -11.79
N ALA A 360 10.93 22.04 -11.01
CA ALA A 360 9.96 22.00 -9.93
C ALA A 360 10.48 22.75 -8.68
N PRO A 361 9.80 23.81 -8.23
CA PRO A 361 10.20 24.50 -7.00
C PRO A 361 9.91 23.62 -5.76
N PRO A 362 10.75 23.67 -4.70
CA PRO A 362 10.49 22.95 -3.46
C PRO A 362 9.16 23.37 -2.82
N LEU A 363 8.31 22.40 -2.47
CA LEU A 363 7.02 22.62 -1.79
C LEU A 363 7.11 23.54 -0.56
N SER A 364 8.21 23.46 0.18
CA SER A 364 8.46 24.26 1.38
C SER A 364 8.39 25.77 1.12
N HIS A 365 8.76 26.23 -0.08
CA HIS A 365 8.77 27.67 -0.42
C HIS A 365 7.36 28.28 -0.55
N PHE A 366 6.33 27.45 -0.63
CA PHE A 366 4.96 27.92 -0.83
C PHE A 366 3.95 27.22 0.09
N TYR A 367 4.40 26.35 0.99
CA TYR A 367 3.55 25.62 1.93
C TYR A 367 2.64 26.57 2.76
N ASP A 368 3.20 27.65 3.30
CA ASP A 368 2.47 28.61 4.14
C ASP A 368 1.41 29.44 3.38
N ARG A 369 1.44 29.40 2.04
CA ARG A 369 0.48 30.12 1.18
C ARG A 369 -0.74 29.28 0.83
N PHE A 370 -0.73 27.97 1.10
CA PHE A 370 -1.89 27.13 0.83
C PHE A 370 -2.96 27.29 1.92
N PRO A 371 -4.24 27.34 1.53
CA PRO A 371 -5.32 27.20 2.50
C PRO A 371 -5.18 25.91 3.32
N PRO A 372 -5.48 25.92 4.64
CA PRO A 372 -5.23 24.78 5.51
C PRO A 372 -5.88 23.47 5.07
N LEU A 373 -7.01 23.57 4.37
CA LEU A 373 -7.73 22.44 3.81
C LEU A 373 -6.93 21.65 2.76
N TYR A 374 -5.81 22.14 2.22
CA TYR A 374 -5.00 21.41 1.25
C TYR A 374 -3.76 20.73 1.85
N HIS A 375 -3.33 21.12 3.06
CA HIS A 375 -2.13 20.54 3.70
C HIS A 375 -2.14 19.01 3.78
N PRO A 376 -3.26 18.33 4.10
CA PRO A 376 -3.27 16.87 4.13
C PRO A 376 -2.94 16.23 2.77
N LEU A 377 -3.30 16.88 1.65
CA LEU A 377 -3.00 16.42 0.30
C LEU A 377 -1.52 16.61 -0.08
N LEU A 378 -0.83 17.53 0.60
CA LEU A 378 0.59 17.81 0.38
C LEU A 378 1.49 17.05 1.35
N ASN A 379 0.93 16.31 2.31
CA ASN A 379 1.69 15.52 3.27
C ASN A 379 1.99 14.12 2.71
N PRO A 380 3.26 13.78 2.41
CA PRO A 380 3.61 12.50 1.80
C PRO A 380 3.15 11.28 2.61
N ASN A 381 3.07 11.40 3.94
CA ASN A 381 2.66 10.30 4.81
C ASN A 381 1.16 9.98 4.71
N LEU A 382 0.34 10.91 4.23
CA LEU A 382 -1.12 10.75 4.15
C LEU A 382 -1.61 10.36 2.75
N VAL A 383 -0.81 10.59 1.71
CA VAL A 383 -1.23 10.36 0.32
C VAL A 383 -0.35 9.39 -0.47
N HIS A 384 0.92 9.19 -0.07
CA HIS A 384 1.85 8.33 -0.80
C HIS A 384 2.07 7.00 -0.06
N ALA A 385 3.26 6.40 -0.22
CA ALA A 385 3.55 5.04 0.23
C ALA A 385 3.09 4.73 1.67
N PRO A 386 3.32 5.59 2.69
CA PRO A 386 2.91 5.25 4.06
C PRO A 386 1.40 5.05 4.24
N ALA A 387 0.57 5.74 3.45
CA ALA A 387 -0.88 5.56 3.43
C ALA A 387 -1.33 4.41 2.51
N LEU A 388 -0.64 4.21 1.39
CA LEU A 388 -1.04 3.24 0.36
C LEU A 388 -0.65 1.80 0.71
N LEU A 389 0.54 1.58 1.30
CA LEU A 389 1.03 0.25 1.63
C LEU A 389 0.08 -0.57 2.52
N PRO A 390 -0.45 -0.03 3.65
CA PRO A 390 -1.40 -0.80 4.47
C PRO A 390 -2.73 -1.05 3.75
N LEU A 391 -3.21 -0.12 2.93
CA LEU A 391 -4.45 -0.30 2.15
C LEU A 391 -4.29 -1.39 1.09
N PHE A 392 -3.23 -1.31 0.28
CA PHE A 392 -2.96 -2.31 -0.76
C PHE A 392 -2.78 -3.70 -0.15
N ARG A 393 -2.00 -3.81 0.92
CA ARG A 393 -1.82 -5.09 1.63
C ARG A 393 -3.14 -5.66 2.14
N LEU A 394 -4.02 -4.81 2.69
CA LEU A 394 -5.30 -5.25 3.22
C LEU A 394 -6.18 -5.86 2.14
N ASP A 395 -6.37 -5.16 1.02
CA ASP A 395 -7.26 -5.61 -0.05
C ASP A 395 -6.67 -6.76 -0.85
N TYR A 396 -5.36 -6.73 -1.12
CA TYR A 396 -4.69 -7.82 -1.80
C TYR A 396 -4.74 -9.11 -0.98
N CYS A 397 -4.48 -9.06 0.34
CA CYS A 397 -4.61 -10.25 1.18
C CYS A 397 -6.05 -10.77 1.21
N ALA A 398 -7.04 -9.87 1.29
CA ALA A 398 -8.44 -10.27 1.24
C ALA A 398 -8.82 -10.94 -0.09
N HIS A 399 -8.37 -10.39 -1.22
CA HIS A 399 -8.59 -10.95 -2.55
C HIS A 399 -7.98 -12.35 -2.69
N MET A 400 -6.76 -12.53 -2.19
CA MET A 400 -6.03 -13.79 -2.24
C MET A 400 -6.48 -14.82 -1.18
N GLY A 401 -7.51 -14.52 -0.39
CA GLY A 401 -8.01 -15.41 0.67
C GLY A 401 -7.00 -15.62 1.82
N VAL A 402 -6.05 -14.71 1.99
CA VAL A 402 -5.03 -14.78 3.04
C VAL A 402 -5.47 -13.93 4.24
N ALA A 403 -5.23 -14.44 5.45
CA ALA A 403 -5.60 -13.75 6.68
C ALA A 403 -5.09 -12.29 6.73
N ARG A 404 -5.93 -11.35 7.16
CA ARG A 404 -5.60 -9.91 7.26
C ARG A 404 -4.31 -9.64 8.02
N GLU A 405 -4.08 -10.32 9.12
CA GLU A 405 -2.83 -10.29 9.88
C GLU A 405 -2.21 -11.70 9.90
N PRO A 406 -0.87 -11.84 9.97
CA PRO A 406 -0.24 -13.15 10.03
C PRO A 406 -0.73 -13.92 11.27
N PRO A 407 -1.30 -15.13 11.13
CA PRO A 407 -1.86 -15.87 12.27
C PRO A 407 -0.84 -16.09 13.39
N LEU A 408 0.42 -16.41 13.02
CA LEU A 408 1.51 -16.58 13.98
C LEU A 408 1.81 -15.30 14.77
N LYS A 409 1.77 -14.12 14.11
CA LYS A 409 1.97 -12.82 14.76
C LYS A 409 0.88 -12.57 15.80
N ILE A 410 -0.38 -12.79 15.42
CA ILE A 410 -1.55 -12.58 16.30
C ILE A 410 -1.51 -13.53 17.49
N ALA A 411 -1.23 -14.82 17.25
CA ALA A 411 -1.14 -15.83 18.32
C ALA A 411 -0.06 -15.47 19.35
N VAL A 412 1.14 -15.07 18.88
CA VAL A 412 2.23 -14.64 19.75
C VAL A 412 1.89 -13.34 20.48
N GLU A 413 1.28 -12.36 19.81
CA GLU A 413 0.90 -11.08 20.41
C GLU A 413 -0.12 -11.26 21.54
N ILE A 414 -1.17 -12.05 21.31
CA ILE A 414 -2.20 -12.33 22.33
C ILE A 414 -1.60 -13.14 23.49
N GLY A 415 -0.88 -14.21 23.18
CA GLY A 415 -0.24 -15.08 24.18
C GLY A 415 0.72 -14.31 25.09
N ALA A 416 1.66 -13.57 24.48
CA ALA A 416 2.62 -12.71 25.17
C ALA A 416 1.98 -11.46 25.79
N GLY A 417 0.81 -11.06 25.31
CA GLY A 417 0.00 -9.93 25.80
C GLY A 417 -0.64 -10.16 27.16
N GLY A 418 -0.40 -11.31 27.80
CA GLY A 418 -0.89 -11.64 29.14
C GLY A 418 -2.06 -12.62 29.14
N ALA A 419 -2.59 -13.01 27.97
CA ALA A 419 -3.62 -14.03 27.85
C ALA A 419 -3.17 -15.35 28.49
N LEU A 420 -1.96 -15.81 28.14
CA LEU A 420 -1.40 -17.05 28.68
C LEU A 420 -1.25 -16.98 30.20
N SER A 421 -0.75 -15.86 30.73
CA SER A 421 -0.59 -15.64 32.17
C SER A 421 -1.92 -15.68 32.92
N ARG A 422 -2.99 -15.16 32.32
CA ARG A 422 -4.33 -15.17 32.91
C ARG A 422 -4.93 -16.57 32.89
N ILE A 423 -4.83 -17.29 31.77
CA ILE A 423 -5.28 -18.68 31.64
C ILE A 423 -4.58 -19.57 32.68
N MET A 424 -3.27 -19.40 32.87
CA MET A 424 -2.50 -20.14 33.87
C MET A 424 -2.96 -19.88 35.30
N LYS A 425 -3.17 -18.61 35.66
CA LYS A 425 -3.70 -18.25 36.99
C LYS A 425 -5.06 -18.90 37.24
N VAL A 426 -5.96 -18.88 36.25
CA VAL A 426 -7.28 -19.49 36.40
C VAL A 426 -7.20 -21.00 36.52
N ARG A 427 -6.41 -21.68 35.67
CA ARG A 427 -6.19 -23.14 35.78
C ARG A 427 -5.68 -23.55 37.16
N GLN A 428 -4.74 -22.78 37.72
CA GLN A 428 -4.23 -23.04 39.07
C GLN A 428 -5.34 -22.91 40.12
N VAL A 429 -6.17 -21.87 40.05
CA VAL A 429 -7.29 -21.67 40.99
C VAL A 429 -8.37 -22.75 40.83
N MET A 430 -8.71 -23.16 39.61
CA MET A 430 -9.73 -24.20 39.36
C MET A 430 -9.25 -25.58 39.83
N LYS A 431 -7.97 -25.90 39.62
CA LYS A 431 -7.35 -27.11 40.17
C LYS A 431 -7.40 -27.15 41.70
N ILE A 432 -7.20 -26.01 42.36
CA ILE A 432 -7.32 -25.89 43.83
C ILE A 432 -8.77 -26.06 44.30
N LYS A 433 -9.75 -25.55 43.53
CA LYS A 433 -11.18 -25.60 43.88
C LYS A 433 -11.88 -26.91 43.50
N GLY A 434 -11.18 -27.86 42.86
CA GLY A 434 -11.75 -29.15 42.45
C GLY A 434 -12.87 -29.06 41.41
N THR A 435 -13.01 -27.92 40.74
CA THR A 435 -14.02 -27.69 39.69
C THR A 435 -13.37 -27.97 38.34
N GLU A 436 -13.76 -29.07 37.70
CA GLU A 436 -13.32 -29.38 36.34
C GLU A 436 -14.05 -28.48 35.33
N TRP A 437 -13.27 -27.88 34.43
CA TRP A 437 -13.80 -27.01 33.37
C TRP A 437 -14.43 -27.87 32.28
N SER A 438 -15.75 -27.75 32.09
CA SER A 438 -16.58 -28.70 31.33
C SER A 438 -16.92 -28.25 29.89
N GLN A 439 -16.46 -27.09 29.44
CA GLN A 439 -16.65 -26.64 28.05
C GLN A 439 -15.32 -26.57 27.32
N ALA A 440 -15.08 -27.51 26.41
CA ALA A 440 -13.82 -27.66 25.68
C ALA A 440 -13.46 -26.44 24.81
N ASP A 441 -14.46 -25.69 24.38
CA ASP A 441 -14.33 -24.64 23.36
C ASP A 441 -14.41 -23.20 23.91
N GLU A 442 -14.55 -23.03 25.23
CA GLU A 442 -14.66 -21.72 25.88
C GLU A 442 -13.56 -21.48 26.92
N LEU A 443 -13.18 -20.21 27.09
CA LEU A 443 -12.26 -19.79 28.14
C LEU A 443 -13.02 -19.54 29.45
N PRO A 444 -12.49 -19.98 30.60
CA PRO A 444 -13.13 -19.78 31.91
C PRO A 444 -13.16 -18.33 32.39
N VAL A 445 -12.48 -17.44 31.69
CA VAL A 445 -12.42 -16.02 32.01
C VAL A 445 -12.28 -15.22 30.74
N GLU A 446 -12.95 -14.07 30.70
CA GLU A 446 -12.74 -13.09 29.66
C GLU A 446 -11.29 -12.56 29.71
N ILE A 447 -10.62 -12.61 28.57
CA ILE A 447 -9.28 -12.05 28.40
C ILE A 447 -9.45 -10.66 27.77
N PRO A 448 -9.06 -9.58 28.47
CA PRO A 448 -9.20 -8.24 27.91
C PRO A 448 -8.24 -8.10 26.73
N LEU A 449 -8.80 -8.13 25.53
CA LEU A 449 -8.06 -7.90 24.29
C LEU A 449 -8.07 -6.40 23.95
N PRO A 450 -6.95 -5.86 23.43
CA PRO A 450 -6.94 -4.56 22.76
C PRO A 450 -8.01 -4.47 21.67
N ASN A 451 -8.56 -3.27 21.43
CA ASN A 451 -9.66 -3.09 20.47
C ASN A 451 -9.32 -3.61 19.06
N HIS A 452 -8.07 -3.51 18.63
CA HIS A 452 -7.63 -3.99 17.31
C HIS A 452 -7.55 -5.51 17.18
N LEU A 453 -7.63 -6.26 18.29
CA LEU A 453 -7.62 -7.72 18.34
C LEU A 453 -8.97 -8.33 18.71
N ARG A 454 -10.03 -7.51 18.82
CA ARG A 454 -11.40 -7.97 19.06
C ARG A 454 -12.07 -8.33 17.75
N PHE A 455 -11.69 -9.48 17.21
CA PHE A 455 -12.35 -10.06 16.05
C PHE A 455 -13.71 -10.62 16.47
N HIS A 456 -14.77 -10.24 15.77
CA HIS A 456 -16.08 -10.84 15.97
C HIS A 456 -16.23 -11.86 14.85
N SER A 457 -15.79 -13.10 15.06
CA SER A 457 -15.95 -14.19 14.07
C SER A 457 -17.41 -14.63 13.90
N THR A 458 -18.31 -14.04 14.68
CA THR A 458 -19.72 -14.36 14.72
C THR A 458 -20.47 -13.09 15.01
N PHE A 459 -21.34 -12.70 14.08
CA PHE A 459 -22.28 -11.61 14.29
C PHE A 459 -23.60 -12.21 14.78
N ALA A 460 -24.09 -11.75 15.93
CA ALA A 460 -25.45 -12.02 16.36
C ALA A 460 -26.32 -10.80 16.02
N CYS A 461 -27.34 -10.99 15.19
CA CYS A 461 -28.23 -9.92 14.81
C CYS A 461 -28.97 -9.40 16.04
N PRO A 462 -28.93 -8.10 16.34
CA PRO A 462 -29.50 -7.60 17.57
C PRO A 462 -31.04 -7.46 17.48
N VAL A 463 -31.61 -7.63 16.27
CA VAL A 463 -33.05 -7.66 16.00
C VAL A 463 -33.60 -9.10 16.06
N SER A 464 -33.07 -10.02 15.27
CA SER A 464 -33.54 -11.43 15.27
C SER A 464 -32.99 -12.23 16.45
N LYS A 465 -31.88 -11.79 17.06
CA LYS A 465 -31.11 -12.53 18.07
C LYS A 465 -30.52 -13.85 17.54
N GLU A 466 -30.41 -13.98 16.23
CA GLU A 466 -29.83 -15.13 15.55
C GLU A 466 -28.43 -14.81 15.03
N GLN A 467 -27.60 -15.85 14.91
CA GLN A 467 -26.28 -15.73 14.30
C GLN A 467 -26.42 -15.49 12.79
N GLY A 468 -25.71 -14.48 12.28
CA GLY A 468 -25.58 -14.23 10.84
C GLY A 468 -24.82 -15.35 10.14
N THR A 469 -25.22 -15.66 8.91
CA THR A 469 -24.67 -16.74 8.08
C THR A 469 -24.38 -16.23 6.67
N ASP A 470 -23.76 -17.02 5.80
CA ASP A 470 -23.56 -16.61 4.40
C ASP A 470 -24.88 -16.44 3.62
N ALA A 471 -25.92 -17.19 3.99
CA ALA A 471 -27.25 -17.07 3.42
C ALA A 471 -28.05 -15.90 4.02
N ASN A 472 -27.81 -15.56 5.29
CA ASN A 472 -28.42 -14.42 5.98
C ASN A 472 -27.32 -13.51 6.57
N PRO A 473 -26.59 -12.79 5.70
CA PRO A 473 -25.38 -12.10 6.12
C PRO A 473 -25.69 -10.86 6.94
N PRO A 474 -24.75 -10.41 7.79
CA PRO A 474 -24.82 -9.10 8.36
C PRO A 474 -24.72 -8.01 7.29
N VAL A 475 -25.56 -6.99 7.39
CA VAL A 475 -25.63 -5.84 6.52
C VAL A 475 -25.65 -4.56 7.35
N MET A 476 -24.83 -3.60 6.96
CA MET A 476 -24.68 -2.30 7.59
C MET A 476 -25.57 -1.29 6.88
N MET A 477 -26.47 -0.64 7.62
CA MET A 477 -27.29 0.46 7.13
C MET A 477 -26.45 1.73 6.93
N ALA A 478 -26.96 2.74 6.22
CA ALA A 478 -26.24 4.01 6.00
C ALA A 478 -25.86 4.75 7.29
N CYS A 479 -26.54 4.44 8.41
CA CYS A 479 -26.22 4.97 9.75
C CYS A 479 -25.05 4.26 10.46
N GLY A 480 -24.50 3.19 9.89
CA GLY A 480 -23.41 2.40 10.47
C GLY A 480 -23.85 1.25 11.40
N HIS A 481 -25.14 1.12 11.71
CA HIS A 481 -25.64 -0.03 12.48
C HIS A 481 -25.79 -1.28 11.60
N VAL A 482 -25.47 -2.44 12.17
CA VAL A 482 -25.47 -3.73 11.48
C VAL A 482 -26.64 -4.59 11.96
N VAL A 483 -27.38 -5.18 11.03
CA VAL A 483 -28.44 -6.18 11.24
C VAL A 483 -28.27 -7.32 10.24
N CYS A 484 -28.99 -8.44 10.36
CA CYS A 484 -28.98 -9.46 9.32
C CYS A 484 -29.86 -9.07 8.12
N GLN A 485 -29.56 -9.58 6.92
CA GLN A 485 -30.30 -9.30 5.69
C GLN A 485 -31.81 -9.54 5.87
N ASP A 486 -32.21 -10.68 6.43
CA ASP A 486 -33.63 -10.97 6.68
C ASP A 486 -34.28 -9.97 7.64
N SER A 487 -33.51 -9.47 8.62
CA SER A 487 -34.00 -8.45 9.55
C SER A 487 -34.15 -7.10 8.85
N LEU A 488 -33.23 -6.74 7.95
CA LEU A 488 -33.32 -5.54 7.13
C LEU A 488 -34.58 -5.58 6.25
N ASP A 489 -34.84 -6.71 5.60
CA ASP A 489 -35.97 -6.89 4.69
C ASP A 489 -37.30 -6.83 5.46
N ARG A 490 -37.38 -7.47 6.64
CA ARG A 490 -38.56 -7.38 7.52
C ARG A 490 -38.80 -5.97 8.04
N LEU A 491 -37.74 -5.23 8.38
CA LEU A 491 -37.86 -3.84 8.84
C LEU A 491 -38.29 -2.90 7.70
N SER A 492 -37.97 -3.22 6.45
CA SER A 492 -38.37 -2.42 5.28
C SER A 492 -39.86 -2.51 4.94
N LYS A 493 -40.54 -3.57 5.40
CA LYS A 493 -41.95 -3.88 5.11
C LYS A 493 -42.30 -3.80 3.62
N GLY A 494 -41.35 -4.06 2.72
CA GLY A 494 -41.54 -3.98 1.27
C GLY A 494 -41.61 -2.54 0.71
N THR A 495 -41.40 -1.51 1.54
CA THR A 495 -41.41 -0.10 1.11
C THR A 495 -40.07 0.38 0.57
N GLY A 496 -39.03 -0.46 0.63
CA GLY A 496 -37.65 -0.11 0.25
C GLY A 496 -36.93 0.83 1.22
N ARG A 497 -37.62 1.39 2.21
CA ARG A 497 -37.05 2.25 3.27
C ARG A 497 -37.06 1.51 4.60
N VAL A 498 -35.97 1.64 5.34
CA VAL A 498 -35.78 0.98 6.63
C VAL A 498 -35.43 2.00 7.71
N LYS A 499 -36.10 1.89 8.87
CA LYS A 499 -35.77 2.69 10.06
C LYS A 499 -34.81 1.90 10.94
N CYS A 500 -33.71 2.53 11.35
CA CYS A 500 -32.78 1.88 12.24
C CYS A 500 -33.44 1.65 13.63
N PRO A 501 -33.34 0.45 14.23
CA PRO A 501 -33.84 0.20 15.58
C PRO A 501 -33.06 0.93 16.68
N TYR A 502 -31.83 1.36 16.39
CA TYR A 502 -30.89 1.94 17.36
C TYR A 502 -30.70 3.45 17.22
N CYS A 503 -31.12 4.06 16.12
CA CYS A 503 -30.96 5.49 15.89
C CYS A 503 -32.08 6.06 15.02
N PRO A 504 -32.30 7.37 15.01
CA PRO A 504 -33.42 7.99 14.29
C PRO A 504 -33.21 8.07 12.77
N ILE A 505 -32.10 7.55 12.24
CA ILE A 505 -31.76 7.64 10.81
C ILE A 505 -32.56 6.60 10.03
N GLU A 506 -33.21 7.05 8.96
CA GLU A 506 -33.82 6.20 7.94
C GLU A 506 -32.90 6.08 6.74
N SER A 507 -32.87 4.89 6.13
CA SER A 507 -32.04 4.61 4.95
C SER A 507 -32.79 3.75 3.95
N SER A 508 -32.34 3.76 2.70
CA SER A 508 -32.82 2.80 1.69
C SER A 508 -32.19 1.42 1.90
N VAL A 509 -32.92 0.34 1.61
CA VAL A 509 -32.37 -1.03 1.59
C VAL A 509 -31.20 -1.13 0.61
N SER A 510 -31.27 -0.42 -0.52
CA SER A 510 -30.19 -0.39 -1.53
C SER A 510 -28.89 0.26 -1.06
N GLN A 511 -28.93 1.03 0.04
CA GLN A 511 -27.74 1.62 0.65
C GLN A 511 -27.08 0.70 1.68
N ALA A 512 -27.71 -0.45 1.98
CA ALA A 512 -27.14 -1.39 2.92
C ALA A 512 -25.95 -2.13 2.28
N LEU A 513 -24.84 -2.21 3.01
CA LEU A 513 -23.63 -2.88 2.57
C LEU A 513 -23.44 -4.15 3.37
N ARG A 514 -23.21 -5.28 2.69
CA ARG A 514 -22.85 -6.54 3.36
C ARG A 514 -21.56 -6.35 4.14
N VAL A 515 -21.58 -6.76 5.39
CA VAL A 515 -20.40 -6.80 6.26
C VAL A 515 -19.82 -8.21 6.21
N TYR A 516 -18.50 -8.29 6.02
CA TYR A 516 -17.74 -9.53 6.13
C TYR A 516 -16.94 -9.46 7.43
N PHE A 517 -17.09 -10.47 8.28
CA PHE A 517 -16.48 -10.55 9.61
C PHE A 517 -15.27 -11.49 9.62
#